data_AF-A0AB37JFM0-F1
#
_entry.id   AF-A0AB37JFM0-F1
#
_cell.length_a   1.000
_cell.length_b   1.000
_cell.length_c   1.000
_cell.angle_alpha   90.00
_cell.angle_beta   90.00
_cell.angle_gamma   90.00
#
_symmetry.space_group_name_H-M   'P 1'
#
loop_
_entity.id
_entity.type
_entity.pdbx_description
1 polymer ?
#
loop_
_entity_poly.entity_id
_entity_poly.type
_entity_poly.pdbx_seq_one_letter_code
_entity_poly.pdbx_strand_id
1 'polypeptide(L)' 'MINSAKEWVEILHYRIFNHLQVRLAYGKVLSGFDQSIMISIKELLIDIKNEDPDMFSESVNEVSRDI' A
#
# COMPACT_ATOMS: atom_id res chain seq x y z
N MET A 1 -8.50 -18.56 8.98
CA MET A 1 -8.11 -17.25 9.52
C MET A 1 -8.06 -16.16 8.43
N ILE A 2 -8.90 -16.23 7.37
CA ILE A 2 -8.41 -15.78 6.06
C ILE A 2 -9.31 -14.76 5.32
N ASN A 3 -10.64 -14.77 5.44
CA ASN A 3 -11.45 -13.83 4.65
C ASN A 3 -11.49 -12.41 5.23
N SER A 4 -11.73 -12.28 6.54
CA SER A 4 -11.83 -10.97 7.17
C SER A 4 -10.51 -10.20 7.13
N ALA A 5 -9.37 -10.88 7.28
CA ALA A 5 -8.07 -10.22 7.18
C ALA A 5 -7.82 -9.64 5.78
N LYS A 6 -8.20 -10.38 4.72
CA LYS A 6 -8.10 -9.90 3.34
C LYS A 6 -9.02 -8.70 3.10
N GLU A 7 -10.28 -8.77 3.53
CA GLU A 7 -11.23 -7.63 3.44
C GLU A 7 -10.71 -6.38 4.17
N TRP A 8 -10.17 -6.53 5.38
CA TRP A 8 -9.62 -5.41 6.12
C TRP A 8 -8.40 -4.80 5.44
N VAL A 9 -7.54 -5.64 4.85
CA VAL A 9 -6.40 -5.19 4.04
C VAL A 9 -6.88 -4.41 2.83
N GLU A 10 -7.88 -4.89 2.10
CA GLU A 10 -8.49 -4.16 0.98
C GLU A 10 -9.06 -2.82 1.44
N ILE A 11 -9.90 -2.79 2.48
CA ILE A 11 -10.51 -1.55 3.01
C ILE A 11 -9.45 -0.53 3.43
N LEU A 12 -8.39 -0.98 4.10
CA LEU A 12 -7.29 -0.12 4.52
C LEU A 12 -6.56 0.48 3.32
N HIS A 13 -6.26 -0.33 2.31
CA HIS A 13 -5.62 0.15 1.10
C HIS A 13 -6.52 1.12 0.32
N TYR A 14 -7.82 0.84 0.18
CA TYR A 14 -8.77 1.78 -0.43
C TYR A 14 -8.78 3.15 0.29
N ARG A 15 -8.74 3.16 1.63
CA ARG A 15 -8.73 4.41 2.41
C ARG A 15 -7.41 5.16 2.31
N ILE A 16 -6.29 4.44 2.40
CA ILE A 16 -4.95 5.03 2.28
C ILE A 16 -4.79 5.59 0.87
N PHE A 17 -5.11 4.81 -0.16
CA PHE A 17 -4.87 5.16 -1.55
C PHE A 17 -5.83 6.19 -2.14
N ASN A 18 -7.02 6.40 -1.59
CA ASN A 18 -7.91 7.46 -2.09
C ASN A 18 -7.65 8.86 -1.50
N HIS A 19 -6.79 8.98 -0.47
CA HIS A 19 -6.53 10.26 0.20
C HIS A 19 -5.05 10.64 0.13
N LEU A 20 -4.73 11.65 -0.68
CA LEU A 20 -3.35 12.13 -0.90
C LEU A 20 -2.57 12.36 0.40
N GLN A 21 -3.16 13.08 1.37
CA GLN A 21 -2.48 13.39 2.64
C GLN A 21 -2.17 12.12 3.47
N VAL A 22 -3.04 11.11 3.38
CA VAL A 22 -2.86 9.83 4.07
C VAL A 22 -1.78 9.00 3.37
N ARG A 23 -1.77 8.95 2.03
CA ARG A 23 -0.69 8.28 1.26
C ARG A 23 0.68 8.85 1.57
N LEU A 24 0.82 10.18 1.57
CA LEU A 24 2.10 10.84 1.85
C LEU A 24 2.60 10.52 3.27
N ALA A 25 1.71 10.54 4.26
CA ALA A 25 2.05 10.14 5.62
C ALA A 25 2.45 8.65 5.70
N TYR A 26 1.74 7.80 4.96
CA TYR A 26 2.00 6.36 4.90
C TYR A 26 3.39 6.07 4.31
N GLY A 27 3.74 6.62 3.14
CA GLY A 27 5.07 6.45 2.54
C GLY A 27 6.21 6.91 3.46
N LYS A 28 6.03 8.05 4.13
CA LYS A 28 7.01 8.58 5.10
C LYS A 28 7.18 7.69 6.33
N VAL A 29 6.11 7.09 6.84
CA VAL A 29 6.23 6.14 7.96
C VAL A 29 6.91 4.86 7.50
N LEU A 30 6.61 4.39 6.27
CA LEU A 30 7.19 3.18 5.73
C LEU A 30 8.71 3.26 5.57
N SER A 31 9.24 4.40 5.14
CA SER A 31 10.69 4.60 4.98
C SER A 31 11.48 4.57 6.29
N GLY A 32 10.80 4.62 7.44
CA GLY A 32 11.41 4.48 8.76
C GLY A 32 11.47 3.05 9.31
N PHE A 33 10.88 2.06 8.61
CA PHE A 33 10.92 0.66 9.04
C PHE A 33 12.16 -0.08 8.53
N ASP A 34 12.41 -1.25 9.12
CA ASP A 34 13.44 -2.16 8.65
C ASP A 34 13.17 -2.64 7.22
N GLN A 35 14.25 -2.90 6.48
CA GLN A 35 14.19 -3.27 5.07
C GLN A 35 13.33 -4.51 4.79
N SER A 36 13.31 -5.49 5.69
CA SER A 36 12.48 -6.70 5.54
C SER A 36 10.98 -6.36 5.56
N ILE A 37 10.56 -5.44 6.43
CA ILE A 37 9.18 -4.97 6.53
C ILE A 37 8.81 -4.19 5.26
N MET A 38 9.70 -3.29 4.81
CA MET A 38 9.49 -2.52 3.58
C MET A 38 9.30 -3.43 2.36
N ILE A 39 10.10 -4.49 2.23
CA ILE A 39 9.99 -5.46 1.13
C ILE A 39 8.64 -6.17 1.18
N SER A 40 8.22 -6.71 2.33
CA SER A 40 6.93 -7.40 2.44
C SER A 40 5.75 -6.48 2.14
N ILE A 41 5.81 -5.22 2.56
CA ILE A 41 4.77 -4.24 2.23
C ILE A 41 4.80 -3.91 0.74
N LYS A 42 5.97 -3.74 0.13
CA LYS A 42 6.10 -3.48 -1.31
C LYS A 42 5.53 -4.60 -2.16
N GLU A 43 5.74 -5.86 -1.77
CA GLU A 43 5.12 -7.03 -2.42
C GLU A 43 3.59 -6.96 -2.35
N LEU A 44 3.03 -6.67 -1.16
CA LEU A 44 1.58 -6.47 -1.01
C LEU A 44 1.04 -5.34 -1.88
N LEU A 45 1.75 -4.21 -1.97
CA LEU A 45 1.32 -3.09 -2.82
C LEU A 45 1.34 -3.45 -4.31
N ILE A 46 2.32 -4.26 -4.73
CA ILE A 46 2.40 -4.77 -6.10
C ILE A 46 1.23 -5.70 -6.39
N ASP A 47 0.89 -6.60 -5.47
CA ASP A 47 -0.25 -7.51 -5.61
C ASP A 47 -1.55 -6.72 -5.79
N ILE A 48 -1.78 -5.70 -4.96
CA ILE A 48 -2.97 -4.82 -5.07
C ILE A 48 -3.00 -4.07 -6.40
N LYS A 49 -1.85 -3.54 -6.83
CA LYS A 49 -1.75 -2.89 -8.15
C LYS A 49 -2.11 -3.86 -9.28
N ASN A 50 -1.71 -5.12 -9.16
CA ASN A 50 -1.98 -6.12 -10.19
C ASN A 50 -3.44 -6.59 -10.18
N GLU A 51 -4.15 -6.49 -9.05
CA GLU A 51 -5.59 -6.78 -8.95
C GLU A 51 -6.44 -5.73 -9.70
N ASP A 52 -6.15 -4.43 -9.58
CA ASP A 52 -6.79 -3.35 -10.34
C ASP A 52 -5.79 -2.23 -10.70
N PRO A 53 -5.08 -2.34 -11.85
CA PRO A 53 -4.06 -1.38 -12.24
C PRO A 53 -4.61 0.02 -12.52
N ASP A 54 -5.82 0.11 -13.07
CA ASP A 54 -6.44 1.40 -13.43
C ASP A 54 -6.76 2.21 -12.17
N MET A 55 -7.18 1.52 -11.09
CA MET A 55 -7.49 2.17 -9.82
C MET A 55 -6.25 2.49 -8.97
N PHE A 56 -5.24 1.61 -8.94
CA PHE A 56 -4.19 1.68 -7.92
C PHE A 56 -2.79 2.05 -8.42
N SER A 57 -2.52 2.04 -9.72
CA SER A 57 -1.15 2.26 -10.24
C SER A 57 -0.52 3.58 -9.79
N GLU A 58 -1.26 4.68 -9.86
CA GLU A 58 -0.71 6.00 -9.48
C GLU A 58 -0.37 6.03 -7.99
N SER A 59 -1.31 5.61 -7.13
CA SER A 59 -1.16 5.60 -5.67
C SER A 59 -0.03 4.67 -5.20
N VAL A 60 0.08 3.48 -5.78
CA VAL A 60 1.15 2.52 -5.45
C VAL A 60 2.50 3.03 -5.92
N ASN A 61 2.58 3.60 -7.12
CA ASN A 61 3.82 4.17 -7.65
C ASN A 61 4.29 5.37 -6.83
N GLU A 62 3.38 6.18 -6.30
CA GLU A 62 3.69 7.31 -5.41
C GLU A 62 4.34 6.81 -4.11
N VAL A 63 3.68 5.89 -3.40
CA VAL A 63 4.20 5.33 -2.14
C VAL A 63 5.52 4.58 -2.35
N SER A 64 5.66 3.85 -3.47
CA SER A 64 6.87 3.09 -3.79
C SER A 64 8.08 3.95 -4.15
N ARG A 65 7.95 5.27 -4.34
CA ARG A 65 9.12 6.16 -4.52
C ARG A 65 9.85 6.40 -3.20
N ASP A 66 9.13 6.31 -2.09
CA ASP A 66 9.67 6.58 -0.76
C ASP A 66 10.33 5.35 -0.13
N ILE A 67 10.19 4.16 -0.75
CA ILE A 67 10.64 2.85 -0.22
C ILE A 67 11.30 1.90 -1.22
#